data_AF-B6BNM1-F1
#
_entry.id   AF-B6BNM1-F1
#
_cell.length_a   1.000
_cell.length_b   1.000
_cell.length_c   1.000
_cell.angle_alpha   90.00
_cell.angle_beta   90.00
_cell.angle_gamma   90.00
#
_symmetry.space_group_name_H-M   'P 1'
#
loop_
_entity.id
_entity.type
_entity.pdbx_description
1 polymer ?
#
loop_
_entity_poly.entity_id
_entity_poly.type
_entity_poly.pdbx_seq_one_letter_code
_entity_poly.pdbx_strand_id
1 'polypeptide(L)'
;MEFENDQHNMIYYNQILRAEQKKKSPKKKKPTSFTKQEVNFKDYLYVPEGLEPLIYTFYIVGIPYLVGTIFLFFTIAGADFANFKLLDVSAFFIVWAIGYEITATLLLISIFVMFLKHDGDSD
;
A
#
# COMPACT_ATOMS: atom_id res chain seq x y z
N MET A 1 15.21 30.73 58.85
CA MET A 1 14.58 29.41 58.62
C MET A 1 13.49 29.44 57.54
N GLU A 2 13.18 30.59 56.92
CA GLU A 2 12.10 30.71 55.92
C GLU A 2 12.58 30.44 54.47
N PHE A 3 13.80 30.84 54.14
CA PHE A 3 14.36 30.74 52.78
C PHE A 3 14.57 29.31 52.25
N GLU A 4 14.71 28.32 53.13
CA GLU A 4 14.93 26.92 52.76
C GLU A 4 13.63 26.23 52.31
N ASN A 5 12.49 26.67 52.87
CA ASN A 5 11.17 26.12 52.58
C ASN A 5 10.65 26.57 51.21
N ASP A 6 10.91 27.82 50.83
CA ASP A 6 10.54 28.36 49.51
C ASP A 6 11.32 27.71 48.36
N GLN A 7 12.62 27.46 48.56
CA GLN A 7 13.45 26.74 47.60
C GLN A 7 12.94 25.30 47.36
N HIS A 8 12.52 24.62 48.42
CA HIS A 8 11.98 23.26 48.34
C HIS A 8 10.65 23.21 47.57
N ASN A 9 9.77 24.19 47.82
CA ASN A 9 8.50 24.34 47.10
C ASN A 9 8.70 24.61 45.60
N MET A 10 9.67 25.45 45.24
CA MET A 10 9.99 25.72 43.83
C MET A 10 10.54 24.49 43.10
N ILE A 11 11.33 23.66 43.78
CA ILE A 11 11.83 22.40 43.22
C ILE A 11 10.67 21.43 42.98
N TYR A 12 9.76 21.28 43.94
CA TYR A 12 8.60 20.41 43.83
C TYR A 12 7.65 20.85 42.71
N TYR A 13 7.37 22.15 42.62
CA TYR A 13 6.54 22.72 41.57
C TYR A 13 7.12 22.49 40.17
N ASN A 14 8.43 22.67 40.01
CA ASN A 14 9.13 22.39 38.75
C ASN A 14 9.09 20.91 38.36
N GLN A 15 9.07 19.99 39.33
CA GLN A 15 8.93 18.56 39.05
C GLN A 15 7.53 18.21 38.54
N ILE A 16 6.48 18.79 39.12
CA ILE A 16 5.09 18.59 38.67
C ILE A 16 4.92 19.13 37.25
N LEU A 17 5.40 20.34 36.98
CA LEU A 17 5.35 20.94 35.63
C LEU A 17 6.07 20.08 34.59
N ARG A 18 7.24 19.52 34.92
CA ARG A 18 7.97 18.58 34.04
C ARG A 18 7.21 17.28 33.82
N ALA A 19 6.53 16.76 34.85
CA ALA A 19 5.72 15.55 34.74
C ALA A 19 4.47 15.78 33.87
N GLU A 20 3.82 16.94 33.98
CA GLU A 20 2.70 17.33 33.13
C GLU A 20 3.12 17.57 31.69
N GLN A 21 4.26 18.22 31.46
CA GLN A 21 4.82 18.40 30.11
C GLN A 21 5.18 17.05 29.46
N LYS A 22 5.69 16.08 30.23
CA LYS A 22 5.93 14.70 29.73
C LYS A 22 4.66 13.90 29.45
N LYS A 23 3.54 14.22 30.11
CA LYS A 23 2.23 13.61 29.84
C LYS A 23 1.51 14.27 28.64
N LYS A 24 1.76 15.57 28.42
CA LYS A 24 1.17 16.37 27.34
C LYS A 24 2.00 16.42 26.06
N SER A 25 3.25 15.94 26.07
CA SER A 25 3.99 15.77 24.83
C SER A 25 3.27 14.69 24.02
N PRO A 26 2.64 15.02 22.88
CA PRO A 26 2.13 13.98 22.00
C PRO A 26 3.35 13.12 21.67
N LYS A 27 3.28 11.81 21.95
CA LYS A 27 4.28 10.88 21.43
C LYS A 27 4.35 11.17 19.94
N LYS A 28 5.40 11.85 19.48
CA LYS A 28 5.66 12.05 18.05
C LYS A 28 5.60 10.65 17.47
N LYS A 29 4.55 10.36 16.70
CA LYS A 29 4.46 9.11 15.95
C LYS A 29 5.72 9.10 15.11
N LYS A 30 6.65 8.20 15.41
CA LYS A 30 7.88 8.07 14.63
C LYS A 30 7.44 7.89 13.17
N PRO A 31 8.11 8.51 12.19
CA PRO A 31 7.83 8.23 10.79
C PRO A 31 7.93 6.71 10.63
N THR A 32 6.79 6.08 10.35
CA THR A 32 6.75 4.65 10.07
C THR A 32 7.44 4.50 8.74
N SER A 33 8.62 3.87 8.74
CA SER A 33 9.33 3.50 7.51
C SER A 33 8.33 2.90 6.52
N PHE A 34 8.38 3.33 5.25
CA PHE A 34 7.52 2.81 4.18
C PHE A 34 7.49 1.27 4.15
N THR A 35 8.66 0.65 4.39
CA THR A 35 8.84 -0.80 4.46
C THR A 35 8.22 -1.49 5.69
N LYS A 36 7.72 -0.74 6.68
CA LYS A 36 7.10 -1.24 7.91
C LYS A 36 5.59 -0.97 7.96
N GLN A 37 5.00 -0.52 6.87
CA GLN A 37 3.57 -0.27 6.80
C GLN A 37 2.80 -1.60 6.77
N GLU A 38 1.97 -1.82 7.78
CA GLU A 38 1.04 -2.96 7.79
C GLU A 38 -0.07 -2.69 6.76
N VAL A 39 -0.25 -3.64 5.84
CA VAL A 39 -1.29 -3.59 4.81
C VAL A 39 -2.40 -4.55 5.21
N ASN A 40 -3.59 -4.02 5.50
CA ASN A 40 -4.77 -4.83 5.80
C ASN A 40 -5.62 -5.01 4.55
N PHE A 41 -5.59 -6.19 3.94
CA PHE A 41 -6.29 -6.48 2.68
C PHE A 41 -7.82 -6.44 2.80
N LYS A 42 -8.37 -6.61 4.01
CA LYS A 42 -9.82 -6.60 4.25
C LYS A 42 -10.47 -5.25 3.97
N ASP A 43 -9.70 -4.18 4.09
CA ASP A 43 -10.19 -2.81 3.88
C ASP A 43 -10.20 -2.43 2.38
N TYR A 44 -9.48 -3.18 1.53
CA TYR A 44 -9.26 -2.85 0.12
C TYR A 44 -9.86 -3.86 -0.87
N LEU A 45 -10.02 -5.13 -0.48
CA LEU A 45 -10.57 -6.16 -1.35
C LEU A 45 -11.90 -6.66 -0.80
N TYR A 46 -12.90 -6.72 -1.67
CA TYR A 46 -14.17 -7.37 -1.35
C TYR A 46 -13.98 -8.88 -1.35
N VAL A 47 -13.78 -9.44 -0.17
CA VAL A 47 -13.56 -10.88 0.01
C VAL A 47 -14.58 -11.42 1.00
N PRO A 48 -15.55 -12.25 0.57
CA PRO A 48 -16.46 -12.90 1.49
C PRO A 48 -15.71 -13.88 2.40
N GLU A 49 -16.07 -13.89 3.68
CA GLU A 49 -15.45 -14.76 4.68
C GLU A 49 -15.55 -16.23 4.26
N GLY A 50 -14.42 -16.96 4.33
CA GLY A 50 -14.35 -18.37 3.95
C GLY A 50 -14.08 -18.66 2.47
N LEU A 51 -14.09 -17.65 1.58
CA LEU A 51 -13.76 -17.81 0.15
C LEU A 51 -12.45 -17.10 -0.26
N GLU A 52 -11.69 -16.61 0.71
CA GLU A 52 -10.41 -15.92 0.52
C GLU A 52 -9.48 -16.58 -0.51
N PRO A 53 -9.13 -17.88 -0.41
CA PRO A 53 -8.18 -18.49 -1.35
C PRO A 53 -8.71 -18.54 -2.79
N LEU A 54 -10.03 -18.73 -2.97
CA LEU A 54 -10.65 -18.77 -4.29
C LEU A 54 -10.63 -17.40 -4.95
N ILE A 55 -11.00 -16.36 -4.20
CA ILE A 55 -11.07 -14.98 -4.68
C ILE A 55 -9.66 -14.45 -4.99
N TYR A 56 -8.66 -14.73 -4.14
CA TYR A 56 -7.28 -14.34 -4.42
C TYR A 56 -6.73 -15.02 -5.67
N THR A 57 -7.02 -16.30 -5.87
CA THR A 57 -6.62 -17.02 -7.09
C THR A 57 -7.27 -16.38 -8.32
N PHE A 58 -8.56 -16.02 -8.23
CA PHE A 58 -9.24 -15.33 -9.31
C PHE A 58 -8.61 -13.97 -9.62
N TYR A 59 -8.20 -13.19 -8.62
CA TYR A 59 -7.50 -11.94 -8.86
C TYR A 59 -6.12 -12.16 -9.51
N ILE A 60 -5.34 -13.13 -9.05
CA ILE A 60 -3.99 -13.41 -9.58
C ILE A 60 -4.04 -13.98 -11.00
N VAL A 61 -5.05 -14.76 -11.34
CA VAL A 61 -5.17 -15.38 -12.68
C VAL A 61 -5.98 -14.49 -13.62
N GLY A 62 -7.13 -14.01 -13.15
CA GLY A 62 -8.11 -13.27 -13.93
C GLY A 62 -7.66 -11.87 -14.32
N ILE A 63 -7.08 -11.09 -13.39
CA ILE A 63 -6.63 -9.72 -13.71
C ILE A 63 -5.56 -9.75 -14.81
N PRO A 64 -4.45 -10.49 -14.68
CA PRO A 64 -3.45 -10.57 -15.74
C PRO A 64 -4.02 -11.06 -17.05
N TYR A 65 -4.87 -12.10 -17.03
CA TYR A 65 -5.45 -12.62 -18.27
C TYR A 65 -6.30 -11.57 -19.00
N LEU A 66 -7.12 -10.79 -18.27
CA LEU A 66 -7.92 -9.72 -18.87
C LEU A 66 -7.03 -8.61 -19.43
N VAL A 67 -6.00 -8.19 -18.70
CA VAL A 67 -5.04 -7.17 -19.14
C VAL A 67 -4.32 -7.63 -20.42
N GLY A 68 -3.83 -8.88 -20.45
CA GLY A 68 -3.18 -9.46 -21.64
C GLY A 68 -4.12 -9.54 -22.83
N THR A 69 -5.36 -9.98 -22.61
CA THR A 69 -6.41 -10.04 -23.65
C THR A 69 -6.68 -8.66 -24.24
N ILE A 70 -6.90 -7.65 -23.39
CA ILE A 70 -7.15 -6.27 -23.80
C ILE A 70 -5.94 -5.72 -24.56
N PHE A 71 -4.73 -5.99 -24.07
CA PHE A 71 -3.50 -5.58 -24.74
C PHE A 71 -3.44 -6.15 -26.16
N LEU A 72 -3.57 -7.47 -26.31
CA LEU A 72 -3.53 -8.13 -27.63
C LEU A 72 -4.63 -7.63 -28.57
N PHE A 73 -5.83 -7.35 -28.04
CA PHE A 73 -6.93 -6.80 -28.82
C PHE A 73 -6.57 -5.44 -29.43
N PHE A 74 -5.99 -4.53 -28.65
CA PHE A 74 -5.62 -3.22 -29.15
C PHE A 74 -4.32 -3.20 -29.96
N THR A 75 -3.30 -3.96 -29.54
CA THR A 75 -1.97 -3.86 -30.15
C THR A 75 -1.77 -4.79 -31.34
N ILE A 76 -2.34 -5.99 -31.32
CA ILE A 76 -2.15 -6.98 -32.39
C ILE A 76 -3.37 -7.00 -33.31
N ALA A 77 -4.58 -7.10 -32.76
CA ALA A 77 -5.79 -7.17 -33.56
C ALA A 77 -6.28 -5.81 -34.08
N GLY A 78 -5.69 -4.69 -33.61
CA GLY A 78 -6.05 -3.35 -34.06
C GLY A 78 -7.47 -2.93 -33.69
N ALA A 79 -7.98 -3.42 -32.55
CA ALA A 79 -9.36 -3.25 -32.10
C ALA A 79 -10.44 -3.85 -33.03
N ASP A 80 -10.04 -4.75 -33.93
CA ASP A 80 -10.97 -5.48 -34.79
C ASP A 80 -11.27 -6.87 -34.24
N PHE A 81 -12.55 -7.15 -33.99
CA PHE A 81 -13.00 -8.43 -33.43
C PHE A 81 -12.79 -9.61 -34.38
N ALA A 82 -12.86 -9.40 -35.70
CA ALA A 82 -12.64 -10.46 -36.67
C ALA A 82 -11.17 -10.89 -36.66
N ASN A 83 -10.25 -9.94 -36.65
CA ASN A 83 -8.82 -10.19 -36.49
C ASN A 83 -8.50 -10.81 -35.13
N PHE A 84 -9.15 -10.35 -34.07
CA PHE A 84 -8.93 -10.90 -32.72
C PHE A 84 -9.35 -12.37 -32.62
N LYS A 85 -10.42 -12.78 -33.31
CA LYS A 85 -10.86 -14.18 -33.36
C LYS A 85 -9.89 -15.08 -34.13
N LEU A 86 -9.11 -14.51 -35.06
CA LEU A 86 -8.06 -15.23 -35.78
C LEU A 86 -6.81 -15.44 -34.93
N LEU A 87 -6.61 -14.64 -33.87
CA LEU A 87 -5.57 -14.94 -32.89
C LEU A 87 -5.92 -16.21 -32.14
N ASP A 88 -4.91 -17.06 -31.96
CA ASP A 88 -5.05 -18.30 -31.23
C ASP A 88 -5.13 -18.03 -29.72
N VAL A 89 -6.35 -17.76 -29.25
CA VAL A 89 -6.66 -17.54 -27.84
C VAL A 89 -6.47 -18.83 -27.01
N SER A 90 -6.24 -19.98 -27.65
CA SER A 90 -5.91 -21.23 -26.94
C SER A 90 -4.55 -21.17 -26.25
N ALA A 91 -3.70 -20.22 -26.63
CA ALA A 91 -2.47 -19.87 -25.94
C ALA A 91 -2.71 -19.13 -24.61
N PHE A 92 -3.65 -19.60 -23.78
CA PHE A 92 -4.05 -19.01 -22.50
C PHE A 92 -2.84 -18.58 -21.66
N PHE A 93 -1.83 -19.45 -21.55
CA PHE A 93 -0.61 -19.17 -20.79
C PHE A 93 0.21 -18.01 -21.35
N ILE A 94 0.25 -17.84 -22.68
CA ILE A 94 0.98 -16.74 -23.32
C ILE A 94 0.25 -15.43 -23.05
N VAL A 95 -1.07 -15.41 -23.26
CA VAL A 95 -1.90 -14.22 -22.98
C VAL A 95 -1.79 -13.81 -21.51
N TRP A 96 -1.88 -14.79 -20.61
CA TRP A 96 -1.74 -14.58 -19.17
C TRP A 96 -0.35 -14.05 -18.80
N ALA A 97 0.74 -14.63 -19.35
CA ALA A 97 2.10 -14.19 -19.07
C ALA A 97 2.35 -12.74 -19.52
N ILE A 98 1.90 -12.37 -20.73
CA ILE A 98 2.01 -10.98 -21.23
C ILE A 98 1.25 -10.03 -20.29
N GLY A 99 0.03 -10.39 -19.92
CA GLY A 99 -0.76 -9.57 -19.01
C GLY A 99 -0.18 -9.50 -17.60
N TYR A 100 0.50 -10.55 -17.14
CA TYR A 100 1.18 -10.58 -15.84
C TYR A 100 2.35 -9.59 -15.82
N GLU A 101 3.18 -9.56 -16.87
CA GLU A 101 4.29 -8.61 -16.98
C GLU A 101 3.81 -7.15 -16.97
N ILE A 102 2.73 -6.86 -17.71
CA ILE A 102 2.13 -5.51 -17.74
C ILE A 102 1.61 -5.14 -16.34
N THR A 103 0.87 -6.05 -15.70
CA THR A 103 0.30 -5.82 -14.37
C THR A 103 1.39 -5.62 -13.33
N ALA A 104 2.44 -6.45 -13.35
CA ALA A 104 3.58 -6.37 -12.45
C ALA A 104 4.36 -5.06 -12.64
N THR A 105 4.57 -4.63 -13.88
CA THR A 105 5.26 -3.36 -14.18
C THR A 105 4.48 -2.16 -13.63
N LEU A 106 3.16 -2.12 -13.85
CA LEU A 106 2.31 -1.06 -13.30
C LEU A 106 2.31 -1.06 -11.77
N LEU A 107 2.30 -2.25 -11.15
CA LEU A 107 2.33 -2.40 -9.70
C LEU A 107 3.68 -1.92 -9.12
N LEU A 108 4.80 -2.28 -9.75
CA LEU A 108 6.13 -1.81 -9.34
C LEU A 108 6.27 -0.29 -9.48
N ILE A 109 5.80 0.28 -10.59
CA ILE A 109 5.76 1.73 -10.78
C ILE A 109 4.92 2.39 -9.69
N SER A 110 3.75 1.82 -9.37
CA SER A 110 2.87 2.35 -8.32
C SER A 110 3.53 2.33 -6.95
N ILE A 111 4.18 1.22 -6.57
CA ILE A 111 4.94 1.11 -5.32
C ILE A 111 6.08 2.14 -5.32
N PHE A 112 6.80 2.29 -6.42
CA PHE A 112 7.91 3.24 -6.52
C PHE A 112 7.44 4.70 -6.37
N VAL A 113 6.32 5.07 -7.00
CA VAL A 113 5.71 6.40 -6.82
C VAL A 113 5.27 6.63 -5.38
N MET A 114 4.64 5.63 -4.75
CA MET A 114 4.26 5.72 -3.33
C MET A 114 5.48 5.87 -2.42
N PHE A 115 6.56 5.15 -2.72
CA PHE A 115 7.83 5.27 -2.01
C PHE A 115 8.41 6.68 -2.10
N LEU A 116 8.51 7.26 -3.31
CA LEU A 116 9.00 8.62 -3.51
C LEU A 116 8.15 9.68 -2.78
N LYS A 117 6.82 9.50 -2.77
CA LYS A 117 5.91 10.41 -2.08
C LYS A 117 6.08 10.33 -0.55
N HIS A 118 6.26 9.13 0.00
CA HIS A 118 6.45 8.93 1.44
C HIS A 118 7.71 9.64 1.97
N ASP A 119 8.79 9.63 1.20
CA ASP A 119 10.03 10.32 1.56
C ASP A 119 9.89 11.85 1.44
N GLY A 120 9.14 12.36 0.45
CA GLY A 120 8.88 13.79 0.28
C GLY A 120 8.00 14.43 1.35
N ASP A 121 7.12 13.66 2.01
CA ASP A 121 6.27 14.13 3.12
C ASP A 121 6.99 14.09 4.49
N SER A 122 8.23 13.59 4.53
CA SER A 122 9.02 13.40 5.77
C SER A 122 9.98 14.56 6.11
N ASP A 123 10.09 15.57 5.23
CA ASP A 123 10.84 16.83 5.41
C ASP A 123 9.89 18.01 5.68
#